data_AF-A0A6S5JNR2-F1
#
_entry.id   AF-A0A6S5JNR2-F1
#
_cell.length_a   1.000
_cell.length_b   1.000
_cell.length_c   1.000
_cell.angle_alpha   90.00
_cell.angle_beta   90.00
_cell.angle_gamma   90.00
#
_symmetry.space_group_name_H-M   'P 1'
#
loop_
_entity.id
_entity.type
_entity.pdbx_description
1 polymer ?
#
loop_
_entity_poly.entity_id
_entity_poly.type
_entity_poly.pdbx_seq_one_letter_code
_entity_poly.pdbx_strand_id
1 'polypeptide(L)'
;MTPALSSLAQRIAAKLSSSQQEEHFLRNDFHALASAGREMEKRFDKAEKIPPPPHEMRLAALRRFRLAEELTEREWRMVFYGLADTDPLYPDRPVLLEDDTLFPRVDSAIQKQIQSRTLKRKDWAALCSSYFAYKHESPEINPHWCVLRGHIAHGYSVVKAAIRREKPWMKTIEFYHDIFTPQAGGVISQQLLSGESNSLSSLEKIAQIPDSSWLWKRIFTVLLAQLDTLDDPQYLDKISWLLSLAAQWVRFRDDIITATLTRYYHSTYRDQAHSALKQAALEYWDNPQLKSQQNKWHQYVSEPVAAMVRGWLAKQDLMHFFELLRGNGDVDQARLHYWLRFANQMGFTRIVMGPDAWHDGSSDFVKFREENRGRLSHLRGGRSFDNAMIMQINDYIFVEFSGTGNAMYAYRVGQAPFNPESHSLDINIQLKDKYRNVLRLPHTPRAEGYNKTRITGWMLKYEDELRKLGIRWMAEEPVKFVDKKAPSPASVSDIKIINPLRDTAIQRLVENTSCIVSDNRQKGGVLSVQLKAPDDTTERELLRLGFAPVLKEPHRYWIK
;
A
#
# COMPACT_ATOMS: atom_id res chain seq x y z
N MET A 1 -39.45 31.48 47.82
CA MET A 1 -38.05 31.06 48.08
C MET A 1 -37.39 32.10 48.96
N THR A 2 -36.71 31.69 50.04
CA THR A 2 -36.21 32.58 51.10
C THR A 2 -35.01 33.41 50.66
N PRO A 3 -34.83 34.65 51.19
CA PRO A 3 -33.69 35.54 50.85
C PRO A 3 -32.31 34.96 51.21
N ALA A 4 -32.25 33.93 52.05
CA ALA A 4 -31.04 33.18 52.35
C ALA A 4 -30.57 32.29 51.18
N LEU A 5 -31.51 31.72 50.41
CA LEU A 5 -31.20 30.87 49.24
C LEU A 5 -30.70 31.70 48.05
N SER A 6 -31.20 32.92 47.86
CA SER A 6 -30.69 33.84 46.83
C SER A 6 -29.29 34.37 47.17
N SER A 7 -29.02 34.65 48.45
CA SER A 7 -27.68 35.04 48.93
C SER A 7 -26.65 33.91 48.75
N LEU A 8 -27.04 32.65 49.02
CA LEU A 8 -26.17 31.50 48.81
C LEU A 8 -25.88 31.27 47.31
N ALA A 9 -26.90 31.37 46.46
CA ALA A 9 -26.75 31.25 45.00
C ALA A 9 -25.85 32.36 44.42
N GLN A 10 -25.98 33.61 44.90
CA GLN A 10 -25.09 34.71 44.51
C GLN A 10 -23.64 34.50 44.99
N ARG A 11 -23.42 33.96 46.19
CA ARG A 11 -22.06 33.66 46.69
C ARG A 11 -21.40 32.50 45.94
N ILE A 12 -22.17 31.49 45.53
CA ILE A 12 -21.69 30.38 44.69
C ILE A 12 -21.35 30.88 43.28
N ALA A 13 -22.21 31.73 42.68
CA ALA A 13 -21.94 32.35 41.39
C ALA A 13 -20.70 33.26 41.45
N ALA A 14 -20.53 34.06 42.52
CA ALA A 14 -19.36 34.91 42.70
C ALA A 14 -18.06 34.11 42.89
N LYS A 15 -18.09 32.95 43.58
CA LYS A 15 -16.92 32.07 43.71
C LYS A 15 -16.57 31.33 42.42
N LEU A 16 -17.56 30.95 41.62
CA LEU A 16 -17.34 30.36 40.29
C LEU A 16 -16.77 31.38 39.30
N SER A 17 -17.20 32.65 39.39
CA SER A 17 -16.65 33.75 38.59
C SER A 17 -15.23 34.16 39.02
N SER A 18 -14.91 34.12 40.33
CA SER A 18 -13.54 34.39 40.81
C SER A 18 -12.57 33.26 40.42
N SER A 19 -13.03 32.02 40.37
CA SER A 19 -12.24 30.88 39.90
C SER A 19 -11.95 30.93 38.39
N GLN A 20 -12.76 31.66 37.60
CA GLN A 20 -12.48 31.94 36.18
C GLN A 20 -11.48 33.10 35.98
N GLN A 21 -11.25 33.95 36.99
CA GLN A 21 -10.20 34.99 36.92
C GLN A 21 -8.82 34.49 37.37
N GLU A 22 -8.73 33.42 38.16
CA GLU A 22 -7.45 32.78 38.50
C GLU A 22 -6.87 31.92 37.35
N GLU A 23 -7.67 31.55 36.34
CA GLU A 23 -7.17 30.93 35.10
C GLU A 23 -6.37 31.88 34.20
N HIS A 24 -6.36 33.18 34.48
CA HIS A 24 -5.55 34.15 33.72
C HIS A 24 -4.08 34.20 34.12
N PHE A 25 -3.66 33.62 35.25
CA PHE A 25 -2.24 33.55 35.63
C PHE A 25 -1.48 32.37 35.03
N LEU A 26 -2.15 31.40 34.41
CA LEU A 26 -1.50 30.28 33.71
C LEU A 26 -1.54 30.39 32.18
N ARG A 27 -2.15 31.45 31.63
CA ARG A 27 -2.32 31.60 30.17
C ARG A 27 -1.25 32.43 29.47
N ASN A 28 -0.36 33.12 30.20
CA ASN A 28 0.67 33.98 29.59
C ASN A 28 2.12 33.53 29.75
N ASP A 29 2.45 32.48 30.50
CA ASP A 29 3.86 32.06 30.71
C ASP A 29 4.34 30.84 29.90
N PHE A 30 3.55 30.36 28.95
CA PHE A 30 4.05 29.42 27.94
C PHE A 30 4.14 30.02 26.54
N HIS A 31 3.61 31.21 26.27
CA HIS A 31 3.76 31.78 24.93
C HIS A 31 5.18 32.30 24.71
N ALA A 32 5.81 32.92 25.73
CA ALA A 32 7.21 33.33 25.68
C ALA A 32 8.16 32.11 25.75
N LEU A 33 7.83 31.08 26.53
CA LEU A 33 8.61 29.83 26.64
C LEU A 33 8.44 28.89 25.45
N ALA A 34 7.26 28.83 24.82
CA ALA A 34 7.02 28.12 23.57
C ALA A 34 7.43 28.97 22.36
N SER A 35 7.47 30.30 22.45
CA SER A 35 8.12 31.16 21.46
C SER A 35 9.63 31.01 21.56
N ALA A 36 10.22 31.08 22.76
CA ALA A 36 11.64 30.81 23.00
C ALA A 36 11.97 29.35 22.70
N GLY A 37 11.06 28.42 22.95
CA GLY A 37 11.13 27.02 22.57
C GLY A 37 11.12 26.87 21.06
N ARG A 38 10.18 27.47 20.33
CA ARG A 38 10.13 27.49 18.85
C ARG A 38 11.23 28.32 18.20
N GLU A 39 11.77 29.33 18.89
CA GLU A 39 12.87 30.20 18.47
C GLU A 39 14.21 29.49 18.73
N MET A 40 14.36 28.79 19.85
CA MET A 40 15.47 27.86 20.10
C MET A 40 15.38 26.71 19.12
N GLU A 41 14.25 26.04 18.96
CA GLU A 41 14.03 24.96 18.00
C GLU A 41 14.30 25.46 16.56
N LYS A 42 13.84 26.65 16.15
CA LYS A 42 14.26 27.29 14.89
C LYS A 42 15.75 27.62 14.82
N ARG A 43 16.39 28.07 15.90
CA ARG A 43 17.83 28.42 15.94
C ARG A 43 18.73 27.18 16.00
N PHE A 44 18.28 26.10 16.64
CA PHE A 44 18.94 24.81 16.75
C PHE A 44 18.71 23.98 15.47
N ASP A 45 17.51 23.97 14.90
CA ASP A 45 17.21 23.35 13.59
C ASP A 45 17.94 24.05 12.43
N LYS A 46 18.07 25.39 12.47
CA LYS A 46 18.84 26.12 11.45
C LYS A 46 20.35 25.90 11.57
N ALA A 47 20.86 25.55 12.74
CA ALA A 47 22.30 25.40 12.98
C ALA A 47 22.86 24.04 12.53
N GLU A 48 22.03 23.04 12.25
CA GLU A 48 22.48 21.67 11.92
C GLU A 48 22.32 21.26 10.45
N LYS A 49 21.52 21.98 9.65
CA LYS A 49 21.38 21.73 8.20
C LYS A 49 22.57 22.33 7.46
N ILE A 50 23.42 21.48 6.89
CA ILE A 50 24.46 21.93 5.94
C ILE A 50 23.77 22.12 4.59
N PRO A 51 23.64 23.35 4.06
CA PRO A 51 23.05 23.53 2.74
C PRO A 51 23.95 22.90 1.68
N PRO A 52 23.38 22.20 0.67
CA PRO A 52 24.18 21.68 -0.43
C PRO A 52 24.83 22.86 -1.18
N PRO A 53 26.11 22.72 -1.58
CA PRO A 53 26.79 23.77 -2.32
C PRO A 53 26.17 23.93 -3.73
N PRO A 54 26.35 25.12 -4.36
CA PRO A 54 25.84 25.37 -5.71
C PRO A 54 26.29 24.31 -6.71
N HIS A 55 25.38 23.88 -7.59
CA HIS A 55 25.64 22.80 -8.55
C HIS A 55 26.83 23.12 -9.47
N GLU A 56 26.98 24.37 -9.92
CA GLU A 56 28.09 24.82 -10.77
C GLU A 56 29.47 24.61 -10.12
N MET A 57 29.58 24.81 -8.80
CA MET A 57 30.83 24.57 -8.07
C MET A 57 31.19 23.08 -8.03
N ARG A 58 30.17 22.22 -7.94
CA ARG A 58 30.35 20.76 -8.00
C ARG A 58 30.83 20.34 -9.37
N LEU A 59 30.16 20.81 -10.43
CA LEU A 59 30.56 20.54 -11.81
C LEU A 59 31.98 21.03 -12.11
N ALA A 60 32.36 22.22 -11.65
CA ALA A 60 33.72 22.74 -11.84
C ALA A 60 34.78 21.82 -11.21
N ALA A 61 34.57 21.37 -9.97
CA ALA A 61 35.48 20.45 -9.30
C ALA A 61 35.52 19.07 -9.97
N LEU A 62 34.37 18.56 -10.44
CA LEU A 62 34.29 17.30 -11.20
C LEU A 62 35.09 17.38 -12.50
N ARG A 63 35.01 18.51 -13.22
CA ARG A 63 35.79 18.72 -14.45
C ARG A 63 37.29 18.73 -14.18
N ARG A 64 37.74 19.45 -13.15
CA ARG A 64 39.15 19.45 -12.72
C ARG A 64 39.63 18.06 -12.30
N PHE A 65 38.78 17.33 -11.55
CA PHE A 65 39.07 15.94 -11.15
C PHE A 65 39.28 15.02 -12.36
N ARG A 66 38.39 15.11 -13.36
CA ARG A 66 38.48 14.33 -14.61
C ARG A 66 39.72 14.66 -15.44
N LEU A 67 40.22 15.90 -15.37
CA LEU A 67 41.48 16.32 -15.99
C LEU A 67 42.73 15.88 -15.19
N ALA A 68 42.53 15.14 -14.09
CA ALA A 68 43.60 14.70 -13.18
C ALA A 68 44.42 15.85 -12.58
N GLU A 69 43.84 17.03 -12.46
CA GLU A 69 44.47 18.18 -11.79
C GLU A 69 44.56 17.98 -10.27
N GLU A 70 45.51 18.69 -9.64
CA GLU A 70 45.57 18.76 -8.19
C GLU A 70 44.37 19.54 -7.63
N LEU A 71 43.64 18.88 -6.72
CA LEU A 71 42.45 19.43 -6.08
C LEU A 71 42.76 19.89 -4.66
N THR A 72 42.23 21.06 -4.31
CA THR A 72 42.23 21.56 -2.92
C THR A 72 41.26 20.74 -2.03
N GLU A 73 41.38 20.87 -0.70
CA GLU A 73 40.41 20.24 0.21
C GLU A 73 38.95 20.64 -0.09
N ARG A 74 38.74 21.90 -0.48
CA ARG A 74 37.40 22.41 -0.83
C ARG A 74 36.86 21.74 -2.08
N GLU A 75 37.71 21.51 -3.07
CA GLU A 75 37.34 20.87 -4.34
C GLU A 75 37.09 19.39 -4.17
N TRP A 76 37.88 18.69 -3.35
CA TRP A 76 37.58 17.32 -2.95
C TRP A 76 36.19 17.21 -2.32
N ARG A 77 35.81 18.14 -1.44
CA ARG A 77 34.44 18.19 -0.90
C ARG A 77 33.40 18.38 -2.01
N MET A 78 33.67 19.23 -3.00
CA MET A 78 32.74 19.44 -4.12
C MET A 78 32.62 18.17 -4.99
N VAL A 79 33.71 17.44 -5.21
CA VAL A 79 33.71 16.12 -5.86
C VAL A 79 32.85 15.14 -5.05
N PHE A 80 33.00 15.08 -3.73
CA PHE A 80 32.19 14.21 -2.86
C PHE A 80 30.70 14.55 -2.91
N TYR A 81 30.33 15.82 -3.06
CA TYR A 81 28.93 16.20 -3.27
C TYR A 81 28.41 15.82 -4.66
N GLY A 82 29.27 15.73 -5.67
CA GLY A 82 28.91 15.54 -7.07
C GLY A 82 29.12 14.14 -7.62
N LEU A 83 29.25 13.10 -6.79
CA LEU A 83 29.49 11.73 -7.28
C LEU A 83 28.32 11.20 -8.12
N ALA A 84 27.10 11.68 -7.84
CA ALA A 84 25.87 11.36 -8.56
C ALA A 84 25.44 12.47 -9.55
N ASP A 85 26.20 13.56 -9.70
CA ASP A 85 25.83 14.66 -10.60
C ASP A 85 26.16 14.32 -12.06
N THR A 86 25.20 14.57 -12.95
CA THR A 86 25.41 14.54 -14.40
C THR A 86 25.92 15.90 -14.88
N ASP A 87 26.95 15.93 -15.73
CA ASP A 87 27.45 17.17 -16.33
C ASP A 87 26.67 17.49 -17.61
N PRO A 88 25.88 18.58 -17.67
CA PRO A 88 25.11 18.92 -18.86
C PRO A 88 25.97 19.23 -20.10
N LEU A 89 27.25 19.61 -19.91
CA LEU A 89 28.17 19.83 -21.03
C LEU A 89 28.71 18.53 -21.64
N TYR A 90 28.59 17.42 -20.92
CA TYR A 90 29.08 16.11 -21.34
C TYR A 90 28.05 15.02 -20.97
N PRO A 91 26.85 15.04 -21.58
CA PRO A 91 25.73 14.18 -21.17
C PRO A 91 26.02 12.68 -21.35
N ASP A 92 26.89 12.32 -22.30
CA ASP A 92 27.27 10.92 -22.58
C ASP A 92 28.28 10.36 -21.58
N ARG A 93 28.81 11.18 -20.66
CA ARG A 93 29.75 10.70 -19.65
C ARG A 93 28.99 10.10 -18.46
N PRO A 94 29.40 8.92 -17.98
CA PRO A 94 28.82 8.36 -16.77
C PRO A 94 29.08 9.27 -15.57
N VAL A 95 28.15 9.31 -14.62
CA VAL A 95 28.40 9.95 -13.32
C VAL A 95 29.57 9.24 -12.62
N LEU A 96 30.26 9.88 -11.67
CA LEU A 96 31.44 9.25 -11.05
C LEU A 96 31.12 7.94 -10.34
N LEU A 97 29.91 7.75 -9.82
CA LEU A 97 29.48 6.45 -9.28
C LEU A 97 29.37 5.33 -10.31
N GLU A 98 29.32 5.66 -11.60
CA GLU A 98 29.19 4.68 -12.70
C GLU A 98 30.48 4.62 -13.54
N ASP A 99 31.53 5.34 -13.14
CA ASP A 99 32.79 5.45 -13.86
C ASP A 99 33.85 4.52 -13.27
N ASP A 100 33.99 3.31 -13.84
CA ASP A 100 34.97 2.29 -13.43
C ASP A 100 36.42 2.78 -13.46
N THR A 101 36.71 3.81 -14.26
CA THR A 101 38.08 4.33 -14.40
C THR A 101 38.43 5.35 -13.35
N LEU A 102 37.47 6.21 -12.97
CA LEU A 102 37.72 7.35 -12.09
C LEU A 102 37.24 7.14 -10.65
N PHE A 103 36.22 6.31 -10.42
CA PHE A 103 35.75 6.02 -9.06
C PHE A 103 36.85 5.47 -8.14
N PRO A 104 37.77 4.57 -8.58
CA PRO A 104 38.85 4.06 -7.72
C PRO A 104 39.76 5.16 -7.13
N ARG A 105 39.92 6.29 -7.83
CA ARG A 105 40.67 7.44 -7.31
C ARG A 105 39.90 8.16 -6.20
N VAL A 106 38.58 8.25 -6.32
CA VAL A 106 37.71 8.79 -5.25
C VAL A 106 37.72 7.86 -4.05
N ASP A 107 37.55 6.55 -4.28
CA ASP A 107 37.61 5.50 -3.25
C ASP A 107 38.91 5.61 -2.44
N SER A 108 40.06 5.64 -3.11
CA SER A 108 41.38 5.78 -2.48
C SER A 108 41.49 7.07 -1.64
N ALA A 109 40.93 8.19 -2.12
CA ALA A 109 40.93 9.46 -1.39
C ALA A 109 40.08 9.40 -0.11
N ILE A 110 38.90 8.77 -0.18
CA ILE A 110 38.02 8.56 0.98
C ILE A 110 38.69 7.61 1.99
N GLN A 111 39.22 6.47 1.54
CA GLN A 111 39.93 5.52 2.37
C GLN A 111 41.10 6.15 3.11
N LYS A 112 41.90 6.97 2.41
CA LYS A 112 43.01 7.70 3.02
C LYS A 112 42.53 8.58 4.18
N GLN A 113 41.47 9.37 3.98
CA GLN A 113 40.92 10.25 5.02
C GLN A 113 40.34 9.48 6.22
N ILE A 114 39.73 8.31 5.98
CA ILE A 114 39.21 7.44 7.04
C ILE A 114 40.38 6.84 7.84
N GLN A 115 41.37 6.26 7.16
CA GLN A 115 42.54 5.61 7.79
C GLN A 115 43.39 6.61 8.59
N SER A 116 43.61 7.82 8.05
CA SER A 116 44.33 8.88 8.76
C SER A 116 43.50 9.60 9.81
N ARG A 117 42.23 9.23 10.00
CA ARG A 117 41.28 9.87 10.93
C ARG A 117 41.12 11.38 10.71
N THR A 118 41.19 11.83 9.45
CA THR A 118 41.09 13.24 9.06
C THR A 118 39.76 13.61 8.40
N LEU A 119 38.87 12.63 8.19
CA LEU A 119 37.54 12.86 7.59
C LEU A 119 36.71 13.85 8.44
N LYS A 120 36.37 15.00 7.86
CA LYS A 120 35.59 16.05 8.55
C LYS A 120 34.09 15.80 8.36
N ARG A 121 33.26 16.28 9.30
CA ARG A 121 31.78 16.21 9.22
C ARG A 121 31.22 16.71 7.87
N LYS A 122 31.77 17.81 7.33
CA LYS A 122 31.31 18.39 6.05
C LYS A 122 31.59 17.49 4.86
N ASP A 123 32.69 16.74 4.90
CA ASP A 123 33.10 15.83 3.83
C ASP A 123 32.28 14.54 3.92
N TRP A 124 32.07 14.01 5.13
CA TRP A 124 31.12 12.91 5.37
C TRP A 124 29.69 13.26 4.91
N ALA A 125 29.22 14.46 5.24
CA ALA A 125 27.89 14.93 4.80
C ALA A 125 27.79 15.10 3.27
N ALA A 126 28.89 15.42 2.59
CA ALA A 126 28.95 15.47 1.13
C ALA A 126 28.77 14.07 0.51
N LEU A 127 29.45 13.07 1.09
CA LEU A 127 29.29 11.66 0.68
C LEU A 127 27.85 11.18 0.88
N CYS A 128 27.22 11.48 2.02
CA CYS A 128 25.80 11.18 2.26
C CYS A 128 24.90 11.80 1.19
N SER A 129 25.16 13.07 0.83
CA SER A 129 24.37 13.77 -0.19
C SER A 129 24.42 13.05 -1.54
N SER A 130 25.61 12.65 -2.01
CA SER A 130 25.74 11.87 -3.24
C SER A 130 25.10 10.48 -3.17
N TYR A 131 25.23 9.79 -2.03
CA TYR A 131 24.64 8.47 -1.81
C TYR A 131 23.12 8.47 -1.92
N PHE A 132 22.44 9.48 -1.34
CA PHE A 132 20.98 9.61 -1.42
C PHE A 132 20.51 10.27 -2.73
N ALA A 133 21.37 11.04 -3.41
CA ALA A 133 21.03 11.66 -4.69
C ALA A 133 21.18 10.72 -5.90
N TYR A 134 21.79 9.54 -5.72
CA TYR A 134 21.98 8.58 -6.81
C TYR A 134 20.64 8.10 -7.39
N LYS A 135 20.44 8.35 -8.68
CA LYS A 135 19.18 8.08 -9.40
C LYS A 135 19.23 6.73 -10.10
N HIS A 136 18.99 5.66 -9.35
CA HIS A 136 18.83 4.32 -9.90
C HIS A 136 17.70 3.59 -9.17
N GLU A 137 16.95 2.74 -9.86
CA GLU A 137 15.82 2.02 -9.24
C GLU A 137 16.25 0.97 -8.21
N SER A 138 17.39 0.33 -8.51
CA SER A 138 18.05 -0.69 -7.67
C SER A 138 19.53 -0.30 -7.49
N PRO A 139 19.83 0.72 -6.67
CA PRO A 139 21.19 1.25 -6.55
C PRO A 139 22.20 0.21 -6.02
N GLU A 140 21.73 -0.83 -5.36
CA GLU A 140 22.52 -1.97 -4.86
C GLU A 140 23.21 -2.80 -5.97
N ILE A 141 22.76 -2.70 -7.21
CA ILE A 141 23.41 -3.36 -8.36
C ILE A 141 24.74 -2.67 -8.70
N ASN A 142 24.88 -1.39 -8.37
CA ASN A 142 26.11 -0.64 -8.61
C ASN A 142 27.15 -0.95 -7.49
N PRO A 143 28.30 -1.55 -7.83
CA PRO A 143 29.33 -1.89 -6.84
C PRO A 143 29.96 -0.65 -6.19
N HIS A 144 30.17 0.44 -6.94
CA HIS A 144 30.74 1.68 -6.41
C HIS A 144 29.80 2.35 -5.41
N TRP A 145 28.50 2.33 -5.68
CA TRP A 145 27.49 2.81 -4.74
C TRP A 145 27.51 1.99 -3.44
N CYS A 146 27.68 0.67 -3.54
CA CYS A 146 27.84 -0.21 -2.37
C CYS A 146 29.13 0.10 -1.58
N VAL A 147 30.24 0.39 -2.27
CA VAL A 147 31.51 0.83 -1.66
C VAL A 147 31.32 2.17 -0.95
N LEU A 148 30.68 3.15 -1.59
CA LEU A 148 30.36 4.45 -0.99
C LEU A 148 29.52 4.29 0.28
N ARG A 149 28.50 3.42 0.26
CA ARG A 149 27.70 3.08 1.45
C ARG A 149 28.59 2.59 2.60
N GLY A 150 29.52 1.68 2.30
CA GLY A 150 30.51 1.20 3.26
C GLY A 150 31.37 2.33 3.82
N HIS A 151 31.87 3.23 2.99
CA HIS A 151 32.66 4.39 3.43
C HIS A 151 31.88 5.33 4.33
N ILE A 152 30.60 5.56 4.06
CA ILE A 152 29.76 6.44 4.88
C ILE A 152 29.58 5.83 6.27
N ALA A 153 29.32 4.52 6.36
CA ALA A 153 29.17 3.82 7.63
C ALA A 153 30.46 3.87 8.47
N HIS A 154 31.62 3.51 7.89
CA HIS A 154 32.91 3.57 8.59
C HIS A 154 33.35 5.01 8.89
N GLY A 155 33.10 5.92 7.95
CA GLY A 155 33.41 7.34 8.09
C GLY A 155 32.65 8.01 9.23
N TYR A 156 31.42 7.57 9.52
CA TYR A 156 30.67 8.07 10.67
C TYR A 156 31.40 7.81 11.98
N SER A 157 31.98 6.61 12.17
CA SER A 157 32.76 6.27 13.38
C SER A 157 33.97 7.19 13.56
N VAL A 158 34.65 7.56 12.46
CA VAL A 158 35.78 8.51 12.48
C VAL A 158 35.31 9.90 12.88
N VAL A 159 34.22 10.39 12.27
CA VAL A 159 33.64 11.71 12.58
C VAL A 159 33.17 11.78 14.04
N LYS A 160 32.53 10.72 14.55
CA LYS A 160 32.09 10.64 15.94
C LYS A 160 33.28 10.70 16.90
N ALA A 161 34.34 9.94 16.65
CA ALA A 161 35.53 9.89 17.48
C ALA A 161 36.26 11.24 17.59
N ALA A 162 36.17 12.08 16.55
CA ALA A 162 36.77 13.43 16.55
C ALA A 162 35.99 14.45 17.41
N ILE A 163 34.77 14.13 17.86
CA ILE A 163 33.89 15.08 18.54
C ILE A 163 33.82 14.75 20.03
N ARG A 164 34.25 15.71 20.87
CA ARG A 164 34.36 15.53 22.34
C ARG A 164 33.02 15.34 23.06
N ARG A 165 31.96 16.00 22.59
CA ARG A 165 30.62 15.95 23.21
C ARG A 165 29.60 15.53 22.17
N GLU A 166 28.89 14.45 22.46
CA GLU A 166 27.83 13.92 21.61
C GLU A 166 26.79 14.99 21.27
N LYS A 167 26.38 15.02 20.01
CA LYS A 167 25.44 15.99 19.46
C LYS A 167 24.10 15.32 19.14
N PRO A 168 22.97 16.04 19.19
CA PRO A 168 21.65 15.45 18.88
C PRO A 168 21.58 14.73 17.54
N TRP A 169 22.20 15.29 16.48
CA TRP A 169 22.22 14.65 15.16
C TRP A 169 22.92 13.28 15.15
N MET A 170 23.88 13.04 16.04
CA MET A 170 24.57 11.74 16.15
C MET A 170 23.63 10.65 16.63
N LYS A 171 22.80 10.98 17.64
CA LYS A 171 21.77 10.07 18.13
C LYS A 171 20.78 9.70 17.04
N THR A 172 20.45 10.66 16.17
CA THR A 172 19.57 10.42 15.03
C THR A 172 20.22 9.48 14.01
N ILE A 173 21.49 9.72 13.65
CA ILE A 173 22.23 8.85 12.72
C ILE A 173 22.42 7.44 13.29
N GLU A 174 22.66 7.30 14.59
CA GLU A 174 22.78 6.01 15.26
C GLU A 174 21.46 5.25 15.31
N PHE A 175 20.37 5.96 15.58
CA PHE A 175 19.04 5.37 15.59
C PHE A 175 18.62 4.88 14.19
N TYR A 176 18.85 5.68 13.15
CA TYR A 176 18.56 5.35 11.75
C TYR A 176 19.78 4.81 11.00
N HIS A 177 20.68 4.11 11.68
CA HIS A 177 21.93 3.62 11.05
C HIS A 177 21.66 2.65 9.89
N ASP A 178 20.51 1.98 9.90
CA ASP A 178 20.11 1.03 8.87
C ASP A 178 20.09 1.64 7.46
N ILE A 179 19.87 2.96 7.31
CA ILE A 179 19.89 3.67 6.00
C ILE A 179 21.24 3.57 5.27
N PHE A 180 22.32 3.28 5.99
CA PHE A 180 23.66 3.04 5.46
C PHE A 180 24.01 1.55 5.37
N THR A 181 23.00 0.67 5.35
CA THR A 181 23.17 -0.78 5.26
C THR A 181 22.32 -1.38 4.12
N PRO A 182 22.52 -2.65 3.74
CA PRO A 182 21.60 -3.36 2.84
C PRO A 182 20.15 -3.44 3.37
N GLN A 183 19.95 -3.25 4.68
CA GLN A 183 18.65 -3.30 5.35
C GLN A 183 18.00 -1.91 5.51
N ALA A 184 18.44 -0.92 4.72
CA ALA A 184 17.90 0.43 4.73
C ALA A 184 16.36 0.46 4.67
N GLY A 185 15.79 1.32 5.52
CA GLY A 185 14.36 1.57 5.60
C GLY A 185 13.63 0.73 6.66
N GLY A 186 14.24 -0.33 7.20
CA GLY A 186 13.60 -1.22 8.16
C GLY A 186 13.12 -0.52 9.44
N VAL A 187 13.97 0.30 10.05
CA VAL A 187 13.63 1.03 11.29
C VAL A 187 12.51 2.03 11.02
N ILE A 188 12.65 2.80 9.94
CA ILE A 188 11.69 3.83 9.55
C ILE A 188 10.33 3.20 9.22
N SER A 189 10.30 2.12 8.44
CA SER A 189 9.07 1.40 8.10
C SER A 189 8.36 0.87 9.34
N GLN A 190 9.09 0.36 10.33
CA GLN A 190 8.51 -0.11 11.59
C GLN A 190 7.87 1.02 12.40
N GLN A 191 8.52 2.18 12.48
CA GLN A 191 7.96 3.35 13.16
C GLN A 191 6.72 3.89 12.44
N LEU A 192 6.75 3.93 11.11
CA LEU A 192 5.59 4.29 10.32
C LEU A 192 4.43 3.33 10.61
N LEU A 193 4.68 2.02 10.61
CA LEU A 193 3.65 1.01 10.87
C LEU A 193 3.12 1.04 12.32
N SER A 194 3.96 1.38 13.31
CA SER A 194 3.53 1.55 14.71
C SER A 194 2.73 2.84 14.93
N GLY A 195 2.67 3.74 13.95
CA GLY A 195 2.03 5.04 14.07
C GLY A 195 2.83 6.02 14.92
N GLU A 196 4.13 5.74 15.13
CA GLU A 196 5.04 6.67 15.79
C GLU A 196 5.22 7.90 14.90
N SER A 197 4.67 9.03 15.34
CA SER A 197 4.87 10.34 14.72
C SER A 197 6.24 10.93 15.10
N ASN A 198 7.30 10.18 14.85
CA ASN A 198 8.66 10.70 14.94
C ASN A 198 9.06 11.36 13.62
N SER A 199 9.69 12.53 13.75
CA SER A 199 9.97 13.46 12.66
C SER A 199 10.94 12.87 11.64
N LEU A 200 10.42 12.25 10.57
CA LEU A 200 11.15 12.04 9.31
C LEU A 200 11.89 13.33 8.88
N SER A 201 11.32 14.49 9.19
CA SER A 201 11.91 15.79 8.96
C SER A 201 13.26 16.04 9.66
N SER A 202 13.53 15.38 10.79
CA SER A 202 14.85 15.43 11.43
C SER A 202 15.88 14.64 10.64
N LEU A 203 15.50 13.46 10.15
CA LEU A 203 16.36 12.61 9.33
C LEU A 203 16.65 13.25 7.96
N GLU A 204 15.62 13.79 7.29
CA GLU A 204 15.75 14.55 6.03
C GLU A 204 16.77 15.68 6.14
N LYS A 205 16.70 16.45 7.23
CA LYS A 205 17.60 17.59 7.49
C LYS A 205 19.04 17.15 7.79
N ILE A 206 19.22 16.10 8.59
CA ILE A 206 20.55 15.65 9.06
C ILE A 206 21.30 14.90 7.95
N ALA A 207 20.61 14.03 7.21
CA ALA A 207 21.21 13.20 6.17
C ALA A 207 21.16 13.83 4.76
N GLN A 208 20.56 15.02 4.61
CA GLN A 208 20.37 15.71 3.33
C GLN A 208 19.69 14.83 2.28
N ILE A 209 18.66 14.09 2.69
CA ILE A 209 17.95 13.16 1.80
C ILE A 209 17.03 13.98 0.88
N PRO A 210 17.21 13.95 -0.45
CA PRO A 210 16.29 14.62 -1.36
C PRO A 210 14.96 13.85 -1.50
N ASP A 211 13.88 14.54 -1.86
CA ASP A 211 12.56 13.92 -2.12
C ASP A 211 12.60 12.86 -3.23
N SER A 212 13.57 12.98 -4.15
CA SER A 212 13.82 12.04 -5.24
C SER A 212 14.65 10.82 -4.84
N SER A 213 15.14 10.75 -3.59
CA SER A 213 16.02 9.69 -3.10
C SER A 213 15.43 8.30 -3.30
N TRP A 214 16.30 7.34 -3.64
CA TRP A 214 15.98 5.91 -3.70
C TRP A 214 15.49 5.38 -2.34
N LEU A 215 15.90 6.01 -1.23
CA LEU A 215 15.55 5.60 0.12
C LEU A 215 14.03 5.58 0.34
N TRP A 216 13.29 6.54 -0.22
CA TRP A 216 11.84 6.59 -0.07
C TRP A 216 11.16 5.38 -0.70
N LYS A 217 11.54 5.02 -1.94
CA LYS A 217 11.04 3.80 -2.60
C LYS A 217 11.36 2.56 -1.76
N ARG A 218 12.57 2.51 -1.18
CA ARG A 218 12.98 1.41 -0.29
C ARG A 218 12.14 1.34 0.99
N ILE A 219 11.91 2.45 1.68
CA ILE A 219 11.07 2.52 2.89
C ILE A 219 9.66 2.00 2.60
N PHE A 220 9.03 2.47 1.52
CA PHE A 220 7.69 2.00 1.14
C PHE A 220 7.70 0.53 0.75
N THR A 221 8.70 0.06 0.01
CA THR A 221 8.84 -1.37 -0.32
C THR A 221 8.89 -2.24 0.93
N VAL A 222 9.71 -1.85 1.92
CA VAL A 222 9.85 -2.58 3.19
C VAL A 222 8.57 -2.48 4.03
N LEU A 223 7.94 -1.31 4.09
CA LEU A 223 6.69 -1.08 4.83
C LEU A 223 5.56 -1.96 4.28
N LEU A 224 5.36 -1.97 2.95
CA LEU A 224 4.29 -2.72 2.32
C LEU A 224 4.52 -4.23 2.43
N ALA A 225 5.77 -4.70 2.37
CA ALA A 225 6.11 -6.10 2.62
C ALA A 225 5.78 -6.57 4.05
N GLN A 226 5.73 -5.66 5.04
CA GLN A 226 5.37 -6.01 6.41
C GLN A 226 3.86 -6.32 6.57
N LEU A 227 3.00 -5.88 5.63
CA LEU A 227 1.56 -6.16 5.70
C LEU A 227 1.25 -7.67 5.66
N ASP A 228 2.08 -8.44 4.95
CA ASP A 228 1.95 -9.91 4.89
C ASP A 228 2.33 -10.61 6.20
N THR A 229 2.97 -9.90 7.13
CA THR A 229 3.36 -10.44 8.44
C THR A 229 2.30 -10.19 9.53
N LEU A 230 1.35 -9.29 9.27
CA LEU A 230 0.24 -8.99 10.18
C LEU A 230 -0.83 -10.08 10.09
N ASP A 231 -1.46 -10.40 11.23
CA ASP A 231 -2.71 -11.16 11.21
C ASP A 231 -3.86 -10.32 10.61
N ASP A 232 -4.96 -10.96 10.25
CA ASP A 232 -6.06 -10.28 9.55
C ASP A 232 -6.69 -9.15 10.39
N PRO A 233 -6.96 -9.33 11.72
CA PRO A 233 -7.44 -8.23 12.55
C PRO A 233 -6.48 -7.03 12.63
N GLN A 234 -5.19 -7.28 12.86
CA GLN A 234 -4.17 -6.21 12.89
C GLN A 234 -4.09 -5.48 11.56
N TYR A 235 -4.17 -6.23 10.46
CA TYR A 235 -4.16 -5.65 9.12
C TYR A 235 -5.39 -4.75 8.89
N LEU A 236 -6.60 -5.19 9.27
CA LEU A 236 -7.82 -4.39 9.13
C LEU A 236 -7.71 -3.05 9.86
N ASP A 237 -7.19 -3.05 11.10
CA ASP A 237 -7.01 -1.84 11.90
C ASP A 237 -6.04 -0.83 11.24
N LYS A 238 -5.18 -1.29 10.32
CA LYS A 238 -4.21 -0.45 9.60
C LYS A 238 -4.74 0.14 8.30
N ILE A 239 -5.87 -0.33 7.75
CA ILE A 239 -6.38 0.12 6.45
C ILE A 239 -6.61 1.64 6.44
N SER A 240 -7.30 2.20 7.44
CA SER A 240 -7.56 3.65 7.51
C SER A 240 -6.28 4.49 7.52
N TRP A 241 -5.24 4.02 8.20
CA TRP A 241 -3.93 4.67 8.21
C TRP A 241 -3.22 4.55 6.85
N LEU A 242 -3.25 3.37 6.20
CA LEU A 242 -2.68 3.16 4.86
C LEU A 242 -3.35 4.07 3.82
N LEU A 243 -4.68 4.21 3.87
CA LEU A 243 -5.41 5.13 3.00
C LEU A 243 -5.01 6.59 3.23
N SER A 244 -4.80 6.98 4.50
CA SER A 244 -4.29 8.32 4.84
C SER A 244 -2.87 8.53 4.31
N LEU A 245 -2.02 7.51 4.39
CA LEU A 245 -0.66 7.52 3.85
C LEU A 245 -0.68 7.66 2.32
N ALA A 246 -1.58 6.97 1.62
CA ALA A 246 -1.74 7.05 0.17
C ALA A 246 -2.25 8.42 -0.32
N ALA A 247 -3.05 9.11 0.50
CA ALA A 247 -3.46 10.49 0.22
C ALA A 247 -2.28 11.48 0.38
N GLN A 248 -1.46 11.31 1.41
CA GLN A 248 -0.31 12.17 1.69
C GLN A 248 0.86 11.95 0.72
N TRP A 249 1.18 10.69 0.40
CA TRP A 249 2.33 10.31 -0.41
C TRP A 249 1.90 9.91 -1.83
N VAL A 250 1.45 10.88 -2.61
CA VAL A 250 0.89 10.68 -3.96
C VAL A 250 1.77 9.82 -4.86
N ARG A 251 3.11 9.97 -4.76
CA ARG A 251 4.09 9.18 -5.54
C ARG A 251 3.99 7.67 -5.29
N PHE A 252 3.62 7.24 -4.09
CA PHE A 252 3.54 5.84 -3.68
C PHE A 252 2.10 5.35 -3.51
N ARG A 253 1.11 6.18 -3.89
CA ARG A 253 -0.32 5.89 -3.72
C ARG A 253 -0.70 4.56 -4.35
N ASP A 254 -0.32 4.36 -5.61
CA ASP A 254 -0.72 3.15 -6.34
C ASP A 254 -0.09 1.90 -5.72
N ASP A 255 1.16 1.97 -5.27
CA ASP A 255 1.84 0.87 -4.55
C ASP A 255 1.11 0.53 -3.24
N ILE A 256 0.71 1.55 -2.47
CA ILE A 256 0.00 1.37 -1.20
C ILE A 256 -1.37 0.72 -1.44
N ILE A 257 -2.14 1.22 -2.41
CA ILE A 257 -3.48 0.70 -2.71
C ILE A 257 -3.40 -0.73 -3.27
N THR A 258 -2.38 -1.00 -4.09
CA THR A 258 -2.05 -2.34 -4.61
C THR A 258 -1.79 -3.33 -3.49
N ALA A 259 -0.86 -3.00 -2.59
CA ALA A 259 -0.50 -3.88 -1.48
C ALA A 259 -1.67 -4.09 -0.52
N THR A 260 -2.45 -3.03 -0.25
CA THR A 260 -3.65 -3.11 0.61
C THR A 260 -4.72 -4.01 -0.02
N LEU A 261 -5.10 -3.79 -1.27
CA LEU A 261 -6.09 -4.67 -1.94
C LEU A 261 -5.62 -6.12 -2.05
N THR A 262 -4.34 -6.33 -2.37
CA THR A 262 -3.75 -7.67 -2.46
C THR A 262 -3.76 -8.38 -1.11
N ARG A 263 -3.36 -7.69 -0.02
CA ARG A 263 -3.42 -8.26 1.33
C ARG A 263 -4.85 -8.54 1.79
N TYR A 264 -5.80 -7.66 1.42
CA TYR A 264 -7.23 -7.86 1.70
C TYR A 264 -7.79 -9.11 1.01
N TYR A 265 -7.43 -9.32 -0.26
CA TYR A 265 -7.82 -10.50 -1.03
C TYR A 265 -7.36 -11.81 -0.37
N HIS A 266 -6.20 -11.80 0.27
CA HIS A 266 -5.67 -12.95 1.02
C HIS A 266 -6.18 -13.07 2.46
N SER A 267 -7.01 -12.15 2.93
CA SER A 267 -7.62 -12.21 4.26
C SER A 267 -8.91 -13.04 4.29
N THR A 268 -9.37 -13.41 5.49
CA THR A 268 -10.69 -14.01 5.71
C THR A 268 -11.86 -13.09 5.36
N TYR A 269 -11.60 -11.80 5.10
CA TYR A 269 -12.63 -10.80 4.84
C TYR A 269 -12.89 -10.53 3.36
N ARG A 270 -12.19 -11.20 2.44
CA ARG A 270 -12.26 -10.94 0.99
C ARG A 270 -13.67 -10.87 0.40
N ASP A 271 -14.60 -11.65 0.94
CA ASP A 271 -15.99 -11.73 0.45
C ASP A 271 -16.88 -10.59 0.97
N GLN A 272 -16.38 -9.80 1.92
CA GLN A 272 -17.01 -8.61 2.49
C GLN A 272 -16.41 -7.35 1.87
N ALA A 273 -17.27 -6.43 1.44
CA ALA A 273 -16.81 -5.18 0.86
C ALA A 273 -16.30 -4.24 1.96
N HIS A 274 -15.02 -3.86 1.90
CA HIS A 274 -14.50 -2.80 2.75
C HIS A 274 -14.77 -1.42 2.13
N SER A 275 -15.75 -0.68 2.66
CA SER A 275 -16.26 0.56 2.05
C SER A 275 -15.18 1.60 1.73
N ALA A 276 -14.32 1.95 2.69
CA ALA A 276 -13.29 2.99 2.47
C ALA A 276 -12.21 2.56 1.46
N LEU A 277 -11.72 1.32 1.56
CA LEU A 277 -10.75 0.76 0.61
C LEU A 277 -11.32 0.68 -0.81
N LYS A 278 -12.58 0.21 -0.95
CA LYS A 278 -13.30 0.19 -2.22
C LYS A 278 -13.40 1.61 -2.80
N GLN A 279 -13.84 2.58 -2.00
CA GLN A 279 -14.01 3.96 -2.44
C GLN A 279 -12.68 4.59 -2.89
N ALA A 280 -11.62 4.42 -2.10
CA ALA A 280 -10.29 4.93 -2.45
C ALA A 280 -9.76 4.32 -3.76
N ALA A 281 -9.93 3.01 -3.95
CA ALA A 281 -9.50 2.36 -5.18
C ALA A 281 -10.28 2.87 -6.41
N LEU A 282 -11.60 3.06 -6.30
CA LEU A 282 -12.41 3.64 -7.36
C LEU A 282 -12.06 5.10 -7.66
N GLU A 283 -11.74 5.88 -6.63
CA GLU A 283 -11.32 7.29 -6.80
C GLU A 283 -10.01 7.40 -7.58
N TYR A 284 -9.05 6.50 -7.33
CA TYR A 284 -7.72 6.58 -7.94
C TYR A 284 -7.61 5.85 -9.29
N TRP A 285 -8.35 4.75 -9.44
CA TRP A 285 -8.25 3.85 -10.59
C TRP A 285 -9.50 3.78 -11.45
N ASP A 286 -10.56 4.52 -11.10
CA ASP A 286 -11.88 4.46 -11.74
C ASP A 286 -12.53 3.07 -11.62
N ASN A 287 -13.58 2.80 -12.38
CA ASN A 287 -14.35 1.57 -12.31
C ASN A 287 -13.60 0.36 -12.90
N PRO A 288 -13.37 -0.73 -12.12
CA PRO A 288 -12.71 -1.94 -12.61
C PRO A 288 -13.47 -2.70 -13.70
N GLN A 289 -14.76 -2.39 -13.92
CA GLN A 289 -15.60 -3.03 -14.93
C GLN A 289 -15.45 -2.40 -16.34
N LEU A 290 -14.69 -1.32 -16.48
CA LEU A 290 -14.44 -0.67 -17.78
C LEU A 290 -13.55 -1.55 -18.66
N LYS A 291 -13.95 -1.77 -19.91
CA LYS A 291 -13.22 -2.61 -20.88
C LYS A 291 -12.04 -1.89 -21.56
N SER A 292 -11.68 -0.69 -21.11
CA SER A 292 -10.58 0.08 -21.68
C SER A 292 -9.24 -0.61 -21.44
N GLN A 293 -8.38 -0.66 -22.46
CA GLN A 293 -6.99 -1.09 -22.31
C GLN A 293 -6.18 -0.14 -21.39
N GLN A 294 -6.69 1.06 -21.14
CA GLN A 294 -6.12 2.04 -20.20
C GLN A 294 -6.66 1.86 -18.77
N ASN A 295 -7.40 0.79 -18.50
CA ASN A 295 -7.91 0.50 -17.17
C ASN A 295 -6.74 0.22 -16.22
N LYS A 296 -6.52 1.16 -15.29
CA LYS A 296 -5.41 1.14 -14.32
C LYS A 296 -5.39 -0.13 -13.46
N TRP A 297 -6.54 -0.77 -13.23
CA TRP A 297 -6.62 -2.00 -12.46
C TRP A 297 -5.72 -3.11 -13.01
N HIS A 298 -5.60 -3.23 -14.34
CA HIS A 298 -4.74 -4.24 -14.98
C HIS A 298 -3.23 -3.93 -14.86
N GLN A 299 -2.86 -2.69 -14.53
CA GLN A 299 -1.47 -2.29 -14.35
C GLN A 299 -0.98 -2.56 -12.93
N TYR A 300 -1.87 -2.44 -11.94
CA TYR A 300 -1.51 -2.42 -10.53
C TYR A 300 -1.85 -3.69 -9.77
N VAL A 301 -2.94 -4.38 -10.10
CA VAL A 301 -3.36 -5.59 -9.38
C VAL A 301 -3.57 -6.78 -10.30
N SER A 302 -3.43 -7.98 -9.74
CA SER A 302 -3.76 -9.22 -10.46
C SER A 302 -5.27 -9.33 -10.71
N GLU A 303 -5.64 -10.09 -11.75
CA GLU A 303 -7.04 -10.27 -12.13
C GLU A 303 -7.95 -10.79 -11.00
N PRO A 304 -7.53 -11.74 -10.12
CA PRO A 304 -8.34 -12.16 -8.97
C PRO A 304 -8.64 -11.02 -7.98
N VAL A 305 -7.70 -10.11 -7.77
CA VAL A 305 -7.88 -8.95 -6.87
C VAL A 305 -8.85 -7.94 -7.48
N ALA A 306 -8.73 -7.66 -8.78
CA ALA A 306 -9.70 -6.84 -9.50
C ALA A 306 -11.10 -7.48 -9.50
N ALA A 307 -11.17 -8.81 -9.68
CA ALA A 307 -12.41 -9.58 -9.64
C ALA A 307 -13.12 -9.50 -8.28
N MET A 308 -12.37 -9.52 -7.17
CA MET A 308 -12.93 -9.32 -5.83
C MET A 308 -13.66 -7.98 -5.73
N VAL A 309 -13.04 -6.89 -6.17
CA VAL A 309 -13.67 -5.55 -6.14
C VAL A 309 -14.87 -5.48 -7.08
N ARG A 310 -14.79 -6.08 -8.28
CA ARG A 310 -15.96 -6.19 -9.18
C ARG A 310 -17.10 -6.98 -8.52
N GLY A 311 -16.79 -8.03 -7.76
CA GLY A 311 -17.75 -8.79 -6.97
C GLY A 311 -18.42 -7.92 -5.89
N TRP A 312 -17.66 -7.07 -5.19
CA TRP A 312 -18.23 -6.11 -4.23
C TRP A 312 -19.19 -5.13 -4.89
N LEU A 313 -18.84 -4.60 -6.07
CA LEU A 313 -19.71 -3.72 -6.85
C LEU A 313 -20.96 -4.46 -7.32
N ALA A 314 -20.83 -5.68 -7.83
CA ALA A 314 -21.96 -6.47 -8.28
C ALA A 314 -22.92 -6.80 -7.13
N LYS A 315 -22.41 -7.19 -5.96
CA LYS A 315 -23.22 -7.43 -4.75
C LYS A 315 -23.98 -6.15 -4.35
N GLN A 316 -23.30 -5.00 -4.32
CA GLN A 316 -23.94 -3.72 -4.00
C GLN A 316 -25.01 -3.32 -5.03
N ASP A 317 -24.73 -3.46 -6.32
CA ASP A 317 -25.67 -3.11 -7.38
C ASP A 317 -26.92 -4.01 -7.34
N LEU A 318 -26.73 -5.32 -7.08
CA LEU A 318 -27.85 -6.26 -6.91
C LEU A 318 -28.72 -5.88 -5.72
N MET A 319 -28.12 -5.55 -4.58
CA MET A 319 -28.86 -5.10 -3.40
C MET A 319 -29.65 -3.83 -3.70
N HIS A 320 -29.01 -2.80 -4.27
CA HIS A 320 -29.70 -1.57 -4.65
C HIS A 320 -30.84 -1.81 -5.64
N PHE A 321 -30.61 -2.65 -6.66
CA PHE A 321 -31.62 -2.93 -7.66
C PHE A 321 -32.87 -3.61 -7.09
N PHE A 322 -32.71 -4.64 -6.25
CA PHE A 322 -33.85 -5.39 -5.72
C PHE A 322 -34.49 -4.75 -4.48
N GLU A 323 -33.72 -4.02 -3.66
CA GLU A 323 -34.23 -3.43 -2.42
C GLU A 323 -34.74 -2.01 -2.62
N LEU A 324 -33.99 -1.17 -3.34
CA LEU A 324 -34.32 0.25 -3.55
C LEU A 324 -35.15 0.48 -4.83
N LEU A 325 -34.86 -0.23 -5.92
CA LEU A 325 -35.48 0.00 -7.23
C LEU A 325 -36.69 -0.90 -7.54
N ARG A 326 -37.31 -1.47 -6.50
CA ARG A 326 -38.46 -2.40 -6.60
C ARG A 326 -39.77 -1.78 -7.14
N GLY A 327 -39.84 -0.45 -7.25
CA GLY A 327 -41.08 0.27 -7.58
C GLY A 327 -42.14 0.08 -6.49
N ASN A 328 -43.38 -0.21 -6.88
CA ASN A 328 -44.51 -0.43 -5.94
C ASN A 328 -44.62 -1.87 -5.41
N GLY A 329 -43.66 -2.75 -5.72
CA GLY A 329 -43.70 -4.16 -5.31
C GLY A 329 -42.94 -4.44 -4.00
N ASP A 330 -43.16 -5.63 -3.43
CA ASP A 330 -42.30 -6.17 -2.38
C ASP A 330 -40.92 -6.55 -2.92
N VAL A 331 -39.92 -6.64 -2.03
CA VAL A 331 -38.57 -7.10 -2.41
C VAL A 331 -38.65 -8.53 -2.93
N ASP A 332 -38.20 -8.74 -4.17
CA ASP A 332 -38.10 -10.08 -4.75
C ASP A 332 -36.87 -10.81 -4.22
N GLN A 333 -37.00 -11.30 -2.99
CA GLN A 333 -35.96 -12.02 -2.26
C GLN A 333 -35.45 -13.25 -3.02
N ALA A 334 -36.30 -13.87 -3.85
CA ALA A 334 -35.92 -15.04 -4.63
C ALA A 334 -34.94 -14.66 -5.75
N ARG A 335 -35.25 -13.61 -6.52
CA ARG A 335 -34.36 -13.13 -7.59
C ARG A 335 -33.05 -12.58 -7.04
N LEU A 336 -33.12 -11.78 -5.96
CA LEU A 336 -31.93 -11.29 -5.28
C LEU A 336 -31.04 -12.45 -4.78
N HIS A 337 -31.63 -13.41 -4.08
CA HIS A 337 -30.92 -14.60 -3.59
C HIS A 337 -30.23 -15.36 -4.73
N TYR A 338 -30.93 -15.57 -5.84
CA TYR A 338 -30.37 -16.31 -6.98
C TYR A 338 -29.18 -15.59 -7.61
N TRP A 339 -29.30 -14.30 -7.91
CA TRP A 339 -28.25 -13.54 -8.58
C TRP A 339 -27.04 -13.26 -7.69
N LEU A 340 -27.22 -13.11 -6.38
CA LEU A 340 -26.10 -12.98 -5.42
C LEU A 340 -25.15 -14.17 -5.46
N ARG A 341 -25.63 -15.38 -5.78
CA ARG A 341 -24.77 -16.57 -5.97
C ARG A 341 -23.73 -16.37 -7.06
N PHE A 342 -24.04 -15.57 -8.08
CA PHE A 342 -23.17 -15.32 -9.24
C PHE A 342 -22.43 -13.99 -9.17
N ALA A 343 -22.59 -13.19 -8.11
CA ALA A 343 -22.04 -11.83 -8.06
C ALA A 343 -20.51 -11.78 -8.26
N ASN A 344 -19.77 -12.73 -7.69
CA ASN A 344 -18.30 -12.81 -7.85
C ASN A 344 -17.88 -13.27 -9.26
N GLN A 345 -18.81 -13.76 -10.08
CA GLN A 345 -18.59 -14.12 -11.49
C GLN A 345 -19.01 -13.00 -12.45
N MET A 346 -19.56 -11.90 -11.94
CA MET A 346 -20.00 -10.77 -12.76
C MET A 346 -18.81 -9.87 -13.10
N GLY A 347 -18.45 -9.82 -14.39
CA GLY A 347 -17.42 -8.94 -14.90
C GLY A 347 -17.90 -7.49 -15.08
N PHE A 348 -19.22 -7.30 -15.17
CA PHE A 348 -19.84 -5.99 -15.38
C PHE A 348 -21.25 -5.98 -14.81
N THR A 349 -21.63 -4.87 -14.18
CA THR A 349 -22.99 -4.58 -13.74
C THR A 349 -23.35 -3.15 -14.10
N ARG A 350 -24.60 -2.94 -14.52
CA ARG A 350 -25.13 -1.60 -14.76
C ARG A 350 -26.60 -1.51 -14.44
N ILE A 351 -26.96 -0.50 -13.67
CA ILE A 351 -28.36 -0.20 -13.36
C ILE A 351 -28.87 0.82 -14.38
N VAL A 352 -30.01 0.49 -15.00
CA VAL A 352 -30.72 1.33 -15.96
C VAL A 352 -32.01 1.81 -15.30
N MET A 353 -32.03 3.08 -14.93
CA MET A 353 -33.06 3.68 -14.07
C MET A 353 -34.20 4.28 -14.88
N GLY A 354 -35.42 4.05 -14.45
CA GLY A 354 -36.60 4.75 -14.92
C GLY A 354 -36.68 6.20 -14.41
N PRO A 355 -37.54 7.03 -15.02
CA PRO A 355 -37.76 8.42 -14.62
C PRO A 355 -38.03 8.64 -13.13
N ASP A 356 -38.83 7.79 -12.47
CA ASP A 356 -39.20 8.00 -11.06
C ASP A 356 -37.96 7.87 -10.17
N ALA A 357 -37.21 6.77 -10.32
CA ALA A 357 -35.97 6.54 -9.58
C ALA A 357 -34.90 7.62 -9.86
N TRP A 358 -34.84 8.10 -11.11
CA TRP A 358 -33.85 9.09 -11.51
C TRP A 358 -34.07 10.45 -10.84
N HIS A 359 -35.33 10.87 -10.71
CA HIS A 359 -35.70 12.18 -10.16
C HIS A 359 -36.09 12.16 -8.68
N ASP A 360 -36.07 10.99 -8.04
CA ASP A 360 -36.38 10.86 -6.62
C ASP A 360 -35.36 11.63 -5.75
N GLY A 361 -35.84 12.61 -5.00
CA GLY A 361 -35.04 13.50 -4.15
C GLY A 361 -34.80 12.98 -2.73
N SER A 362 -35.30 11.80 -2.37
CA SER A 362 -35.07 11.22 -1.04
C SER A 362 -33.58 10.91 -0.82
N SER A 363 -33.16 10.93 0.44
CA SER A 363 -31.76 10.76 0.83
C SER A 363 -31.12 9.49 0.27
N ASP A 364 -31.88 8.39 0.26
CA ASP A 364 -31.40 7.08 -0.18
C ASP A 364 -31.13 7.06 -1.69
N PHE A 365 -32.02 7.67 -2.49
CA PHE A 365 -31.84 7.80 -3.94
C PHE A 365 -30.74 8.80 -4.32
N VAL A 366 -30.60 9.90 -3.58
CA VAL A 366 -29.49 10.84 -3.76
C VAL A 366 -28.15 10.14 -3.49
N LYS A 367 -28.04 9.46 -2.35
CA LYS A 367 -26.84 8.70 -1.98
C LYS A 367 -26.53 7.59 -2.98
N PHE A 368 -27.55 6.84 -3.39
CA PHE A 368 -27.44 5.80 -4.41
C PHE A 368 -26.86 6.36 -5.73
N ARG A 369 -27.36 7.50 -6.22
CA ARG A 369 -26.85 8.11 -7.47
C ARG A 369 -25.41 8.59 -7.35
N GLU A 370 -25.02 9.15 -6.20
CA GLU A 370 -23.63 9.56 -5.95
C GLU A 370 -22.68 8.34 -5.89
N GLU A 371 -23.03 7.29 -5.14
CA GLU A 371 -22.20 6.08 -5.00
C GLU A 371 -22.08 5.26 -6.30
N ASN A 372 -23.03 5.42 -7.22
CA ASN A 372 -23.06 4.72 -8.49
C ASN A 372 -22.77 5.65 -9.69
N ARG A 373 -22.23 6.84 -9.43
CA ARG A 373 -21.88 7.80 -10.49
C ARG A 373 -20.98 7.14 -11.55
N GLY A 374 -21.31 7.35 -12.82
CA GLY A 374 -20.63 6.71 -13.95
C GLY A 374 -21.10 5.28 -14.27
N ARG A 375 -21.83 4.63 -13.36
CA ARG A 375 -22.35 3.25 -13.48
C ARG A 375 -23.88 3.17 -13.63
N LEU A 376 -24.52 4.29 -13.97
CA LEU A 376 -25.98 4.38 -14.18
C LEU A 376 -26.32 4.76 -15.63
N SER A 377 -27.42 4.20 -16.14
CA SER A 377 -28.02 4.60 -17.42
C SER A 377 -29.46 5.04 -17.25
N HIS A 378 -29.96 5.83 -18.19
CA HIS A 378 -31.35 6.22 -18.28
C HIS A 378 -32.16 5.18 -19.07
N LEU A 379 -33.28 4.73 -18.53
CA LEU A 379 -34.23 3.85 -19.20
C LEU A 379 -35.21 4.67 -20.04
N ARG A 380 -35.51 4.22 -21.27
CA ARG A 380 -36.53 4.82 -22.15
C ARG A 380 -37.55 3.79 -22.61
N GLY A 381 -38.70 4.25 -23.08
CA GLY A 381 -39.74 3.41 -23.67
C GLY A 381 -40.56 2.56 -22.69
N GLY A 382 -40.30 2.65 -21.38
CA GLY A 382 -41.02 1.94 -20.32
C GLY A 382 -41.94 2.84 -19.50
N ARG A 383 -42.56 2.27 -18.47
CA ARG A 383 -43.27 3.03 -17.43
C ARG A 383 -42.25 3.76 -16.55
N SER A 384 -42.70 4.81 -15.87
CA SER A 384 -41.85 5.68 -15.05
C SER A 384 -41.10 4.94 -13.92
N PHE A 385 -41.73 3.91 -13.36
CA PHE A 385 -41.19 3.05 -12.30
C PHE A 385 -40.45 1.79 -12.79
N ASP A 386 -40.39 1.55 -14.11
CA ASP A 386 -39.63 0.42 -14.64
C ASP A 386 -38.13 0.71 -14.49
N ASN A 387 -37.38 -0.27 -14.00
CA ASN A 387 -35.92 -0.26 -13.94
C ASN A 387 -35.40 -1.55 -14.55
N ALA A 388 -34.15 -1.54 -15.03
CA ALA A 388 -33.46 -2.74 -15.49
C ALA A 388 -32.07 -2.84 -14.87
N MET A 389 -31.56 -4.06 -14.80
CA MET A 389 -30.18 -4.35 -14.41
C MET A 389 -29.53 -5.20 -15.48
N ILE A 390 -28.37 -4.76 -15.93
CA ILE A 390 -27.53 -5.46 -16.89
C ILE A 390 -26.40 -6.12 -16.10
N MET A 391 -26.19 -7.40 -16.32
CA MET A 391 -25.13 -8.20 -15.68
C MET A 391 -24.36 -8.93 -16.78
N GLN A 392 -23.03 -8.91 -16.76
CA GLN A 392 -22.21 -9.72 -17.66
C GLN A 392 -21.51 -10.84 -16.90
N ILE A 393 -21.72 -12.08 -17.34
CA ILE A 393 -21.00 -13.26 -16.85
C ILE A 393 -20.44 -13.97 -18.08
N ASN A 394 -19.12 -14.15 -18.12
CA ASN A 394 -18.41 -14.68 -19.30
C ASN A 394 -18.80 -13.90 -20.58
N ASP A 395 -19.14 -14.63 -21.65
CA ASP A 395 -19.52 -14.08 -22.97
C ASP A 395 -21.02 -13.74 -23.08
N TYR A 396 -21.73 -13.62 -21.96
CA TYR A 396 -23.17 -13.38 -21.93
C TYR A 396 -23.55 -12.15 -21.12
N ILE A 397 -24.52 -11.41 -21.64
CA ILE A 397 -25.16 -10.26 -21.00
C ILE A 397 -26.57 -10.68 -20.60
N PHE A 398 -26.92 -10.52 -19.33
CA PHE A 398 -28.22 -10.79 -18.76
C PHE A 398 -28.90 -9.48 -18.42
N VAL A 399 -30.19 -9.38 -18.71
CA VAL A 399 -31.02 -8.21 -18.41
C VAL A 399 -32.20 -8.63 -17.55
N GLU A 400 -32.22 -8.10 -16.34
CA GLU A 400 -33.26 -8.29 -15.33
C GLU A 400 -34.09 -7.01 -15.20
N PHE A 401 -35.36 -7.10 -14.82
CA PHE A 401 -36.26 -5.95 -14.72
C PHE A 401 -36.91 -5.86 -13.34
N SER A 402 -37.05 -4.66 -12.78
CA SER A 402 -37.64 -4.50 -11.44
C SER A 402 -39.12 -4.91 -11.41
N GLY A 403 -39.87 -4.55 -12.46
CA GLY A 403 -41.30 -4.81 -12.56
C GLY A 403 -41.65 -6.30 -12.55
N THR A 404 -42.72 -6.65 -11.84
CA THR A 404 -43.27 -8.01 -11.78
C THR A 404 -43.79 -8.49 -13.15
N GLY A 405 -43.73 -9.80 -13.39
CA GLY A 405 -44.20 -10.42 -14.64
C GLY A 405 -43.22 -10.32 -15.82
N ASN A 406 -42.06 -9.67 -15.65
CA ASN A 406 -41.00 -9.67 -16.66
C ASN A 406 -40.18 -10.97 -16.61
N ALA A 407 -39.76 -11.42 -17.80
CA ALA A 407 -38.75 -12.48 -17.96
C ALA A 407 -37.35 -11.85 -17.94
N MET A 408 -36.34 -12.63 -17.56
CA MET A 408 -34.94 -12.28 -17.82
C MET A 408 -34.59 -12.57 -19.29
N TYR A 409 -33.77 -11.72 -19.89
CA TYR A 409 -33.27 -11.88 -21.26
C TYR A 409 -31.76 -12.04 -21.23
N ALA A 410 -31.22 -12.95 -22.03
CA ALA A 410 -29.78 -13.09 -22.22
C ALA A 410 -29.38 -12.84 -23.68
N TYR A 411 -28.21 -12.24 -23.88
CA TYR A 411 -27.61 -11.94 -25.17
C TYR A 411 -26.14 -12.37 -25.16
N ARG A 412 -25.62 -12.78 -26.31
CA ARG A 412 -24.18 -12.97 -26.45
C ARG A 412 -23.47 -11.62 -26.55
N VAL A 413 -22.31 -11.47 -25.91
CA VAL A 413 -21.48 -10.27 -26.02
C VAL A 413 -21.15 -10.02 -27.49
N GLY A 414 -21.28 -8.77 -27.94
CA GLY A 414 -21.11 -8.36 -29.34
C GLY A 414 -22.30 -8.63 -30.26
N GLN A 415 -23.31 -9.40 -29.82
CA GLN A 415 -24.53 -9.67 -30.58
C GLN A 415 -25.77 -8.97 -29.99
N ALA A 416 -25.68 -8.45 -28.77
CA ALA A 416 -26.73 -7.64 -28.15
C ALA A 416 -27.08 -6.42 -29.05
N PRO A 417 -28.37 -6.03 -29.16
CA PRO A 417 -28.79 -4.85 -29.93
C PRO A 417 -28.43 -3.51 -29.28
N PHE A 418 -27.56 -3.52 -28.27
CA PHE A 418 -27.17 -2.34 -27.50
C PHE A 418 -25.75 -2.48 -26.97
N ASN A 419 -25.12 -1.33 -26.70
CA ASN A 419 -23.91 -1.27 -25.89
C ASN A 419 -24.32 -1.19 -24.41
N PRO A 420 -23.92 -2.14 -23.55
CA PRO A 420 -24.28 -2.13 -22.12
C PRO A 420 -23.76 -0.90 -21.36
N GLU A 421 -22.77 -0.17 -21.91
CA GLU A 421 -22.23 1.06 -21.32
C GLU A 421 -22.95 2.34 -21.81
N SER A 422 -23.91 2.23 -22.72
CA SER A 422 -24.65 3.38 -23.25
C SER A 422 -25.39 4.14 -22.15
N HIS A 423 -25.27 5.48 -22.16
CA HIS A 423 -25.92 6.35 -21.18
C HIS A 423 -27.46 6.27 -21.20
N SER A 424 -28.05 5.89 -22.32
CA SER A 424 -29.50 5.73 -22.48
C SER A 424 -29.80 4.42 -23.18
N LEU A 425 -30.78 3.67 -22.67
CA LEU A 425 -31.19 2.38 -23.20
C LEU A 425 -32.73 2.27 -23.24
N ASP A 426 -33.27 1.77 -24.35
CA ASP A 426 -34.70 1.56 -24.53
C ASP A 426 -35.14 0.15 -24.09
N ILE A 427 -36.18 0.07 -23.26
CA ILE A 427 -36.63 -1.21 -22.71
C ILE A 427 -37.18 -2.17 -23.77
N ASN A 428 -37.90 -1.68 -24.78
CA ASN A 428 -38.65 -2.52 -25.71
C ASN A 428 -37.86 -2.84 -26.97
N ILE A 429 -37.06 -1.89 -27.44
CA ILE A 429 -36.29 -2.03 -28.68
C ILE A 429 -34.94 -2.70 -28.41
N GLN A 430 -34.37 -2.50 -27.23
CA GLN A 430 -33.03 -2.99 -26.90
C GLN A 430 -33.05 -4.07 -25.82
N LEU A 431 -33.57 -3.75 -24.64
CA LEU A 431 -33.41 -4.63 -23.47
C LEU A 431 -34.30 -5.89 -23.52
N LYS A 432 -35.47 -5.81 -24.16
CA LYS A 432 -36.43 -6.91 -24.35
C LYS A 432 -36.50 -7.42 -25.80
N ASP A 433 -35.46 -7.20 -26.60
CA ASP A 433 -35.44 -7.66 -27.98
C ASP A 433 -35.61 -9.19 -28.05
N LYS A 434 -36.62 -9.65 -28.78
CA LYS A 434 -37.00 -11.08 -28.87
C LYS A 434 -36.35 -11.80 -30.04
N TYR A 435 -35.58 -11.09 -30.87
CA TYR A 435 -35.02 -11.64 -32.11
C TYR A 435 -33.54 -11.98 -31.96
N ARG A 436 -32.81 -11.19 -31.17
CA ARG A 436 -31.37 -11.32 -30.94
C ARG A 436 -31.04 -11.93 -29.58
N ASN A 437 -32.03 -12.16 -28.72
CA ASN A 437 -31.79 -12.81 -27.44
C ASN A 437 -31.50 -14.31 -27.64
N VAL A 438 -30.57 -14.83 -26.86
CA VAL A 438 -30.24 -16.27 -26.83
C VAL A 438 -31.07 -17.01 -25.79
N LEU A 439 -31.54 -16.32 -24.75
CA LEU A 439 -32.47 -16.85 -23.76
C LEU A 439 -33.54 -15.83 -23.40
N ARG A 440 -34.74 -16.33 -23.09
CA ARG A 440 -35.80 -15.61 -22.40
C ARG A 440 -36.40 -16.53 -21.35
N LEU A 441 -36.15 -16.25 -20.09
CA LEU A 441 -36.57 -17.13 -19.00
C LEU A 441 -37.59 -16.43 -18.10
N PRO A 442 -38.80 -16.97 -17.97
CA PRO A 442 -39.78 -16.47 -17.01
C PRO A 442 -39.44 -16.94 -15.59
N HIS A 443 -39.89 -16.17 -14.60
CA HIS A 443 -39.77 -16.50 -13.18
C HIS A 443 -40.89 -17.45 -12.72
N THR A 444 -41.14 -18.54 -13.46
CA THR A 444 -42.18 -19.54 -13.16
C THR A 444 -41.64 -20.99 -13.23
N PRO A 445 -42.11 -21.90 -12.36
CA PRO A 445 -43.03 -21.70 -11.24
C PRO A 445 -42.39 -20.93 -10.07
N ARG A 446 -43.20 -20.45 -9.11
CA ARG A 446 -42.74 -19.67 -7.95
C ARG A 446 -41.67 -20.44 -7.17
N ALA A 447 -40.64 -19.74 -6.72
CA ALA A 447 -39.61 -20.30 -5.84
C ALA A 447 -40.05 -20.15 -4.38
N GLU A 448 -40.15 -21.28 -3.66
CA GLU A 448 -40.52 -21.37 -2.25
C GLU A 448 -39.58 -22.33 -1.52
N GLY A 449 -39.32 -22.08 -0.23
CA GLY A 449 -38.46 -22.95 0.58
C GLY A 449 -37.00 -23.03 0.12
N TYR A 450 -36.51 -22.05 -0.65
CA TYR A 450 -35.10 -21.95 -1.03
C TYR A 450 -34.27 -21.45 0.16
N ASN A 451 -33.00 -21.83 0.19
CA ASN A 451 -32.03 -21.42 1.20
C ASN A 451 -30.61 -21.49 0.62
N LYS A 452 -29.59 -21.26 1.46
CA LYS A 452 -28.18 -21.26 1.03
C LYS A 452 -27.72 -22.52 0.28
N THR A 453 -28.30 -23.68 0.56
CA THR A 453 -27.90 -24.96 -0.05
C THR A 453 -28.91 -25.52 -1.05
N ARG A 454 -30.12 -24.95 -1.11
CA ARG A 454 -31.22 -25.46 -1.94
C ARG A 454 -31.88 -24.35 -2.75
N ILE A 455 -31.91 -24.54 -4.06
CA ILE A 455 -32.71 -23.74 -5.00
C ILE A 455 -34.01 -24.47 -5.37
N THR A 456 -35.06 -23.73 -5.71
CA THR A 456 -36.39 -24.28 -6.03
C THR A 456 -37.09 -23.47 -7.13
N GLY A 457 -38.21 -24.01 -7.65
CA GLY A 457 -39.04 -23.32 -8.64
C GLY A 457 -38.27 -22.97 -9.92
N TRP A 458 -38.49 -21.75 -10.43
CA TRP A 458 -37.84 -21.23 -11.64
C TRP A 458 -36.31 -21.24 -11.60
N MET A 459 -35.70 -21.20 -10.40
CA MET A 459 -34.23 -21.18 -10.23
C MET A 459 -33.57 -22.44 -10.81
N LEU A 460 -34.25 -23.59 -10.74
CA LEU A 460 -33.75 -24.85 -11.30
C LEU A 460 -33.60 -24.76 -12.82
N LYS A 461 -34.61 -24.17 -13.49
CA LYS A 461 -34.57 -23.94 -14.92
C LYS A 461 -33.47 -22.96 -15.30
N TYR A 462 -33.27 -21.90 -14.51
CA TYR A 462 -32.15 -20.98 -14.74
C TYR A 462 -30.82 -21.71 -14.65
N GLU A 463 -30.60 -22.55 -13.63
CA GLU A 463 -29.35 -23.30 -13.52
C GLU A 463 -29.08 -24.19 -14.73
N ASP A 464 -30.09 -24.94 -15.20
CA ASP A 464 -29.91 -25.82 -16.35
C ASP A 464 -29.59 -25.03 -17.62
N GLU A 465 -30.24 -23.89 -17.84
CA GLU A 465 -29.96 -23.03 -19.01
C GLU A 465 -28.62 -22.31 -18.91
N LEU A 466 -28.25 -21.78 -17.74
CA LEU A 466 -26.93 -21.19 -17.52
C LEU A 466 -25.82 -22.23 -17.71
N ARG A 467 -26.03 -23.47 -17.24
CA ARG A 467 -25.09 -24.58 -17.44
C ARG A 467 -24.87 -24.89 -18.92
N LYS A 468 -25.93 -24.85 -19.75
CA LYS A 468 -25.81 -25.01 -21.21
C LYS A 468 -24.99 -23.90 -21.86
N LEU A 469 -25.01 -22.70 -21.28
CA LEU A 469 -24.16 -21.58 -21.69
C LEU A 469 -22.72 -21.67 -21.13
N GLY A 470 -22.38 -22.76 -20.43
CA GLY A 470 -21.07 -22.93 -19.80
C GLY A 470 -20.91 -22.14 -18.48
N ILE A 471 -21.98 -21.55 -17.97
CA ILE A 471 -21.97 -20.81 -16.70
C ILE A 471 -22.43 -21.77 -15.60
N ARG A 472 -21.53 -22.05 -14.66
CA ARG A 472 -21.86 -22.80 -13.45
C ARG A 472 -21.69 -21.88 -12.26
N TRP A 473 -22.57 -22.01 -11.28
CA TRP A 473 -22.30 -21.43 -9.98
C TRP A 473 -21.05 -22.08 -9.40
N MET A 474 -20.04 -21.26 -9.15
CA MET A 474 -18.89 -21.63 -8.35
C MET A 474 -19.20 -21.18 -6.94
N ALA A 475 -19.29 -22.14 -6.01
CA ALA A 475 -19.31 -21.77 -4.59
C ALA A 475 -18.12 -20.86 -4.31
N GLU A 476 -18.32 -19.83 -3.48
CA GLU A 476 -17.20 -19.05 -2.95
C GLU A 476 -16.19 -20.08 -2.44
N GLU A 477 -15.00 -20.15 -3.04
CA GLU A 477 -14.02 -21.13 -2.61
C GLU A 477 -13.88 -20.91 -1.10
N PRO A 478 -14.01 -21.94 -0.25
CA PRO A 478 -13.59 -21.79 1.13
C PRO A 478 -12.19 -21.21 1.08
N VAL A 479 -11.86 -20.32 2.02
CA VAL A 479 -10.51 -19.76 2.14
C VAL A 479 -9.55 -20.91 1.91
N LYS A 480 -9.00 -20.99 0.69
CA LYS A 480 -7.77 -21.72 0.48
C LYS A 480 -6.84 -20.78 1.17
N PHE A 481 -6.71 -21.01 2.48
CA PHE A 481 -5.39 -21.14 2.99
C PHE A 481 -4.73 -21.99 1.92
N VAL A 482 -3.91 -21.32 1.09
CA VAL A 482 -2.55 -21.81 1.08
C VAL A 482 -2.26 -21.86 2.58
N ASP A 483 -2.57 -23.01 3.21
CA ASP A 483 -1.74 -23.53 4.27
C ASP A 483 -0.40 -23.18 3.68
N LYS A 484 0.30 -22.18 4.24
CA LYS A 484 1.72 -22.01 4.00
C LYS A 484 2.19 -23.44 4.02
N LYS A 485 2.46 -24.02 2.83
CA LYS A 485 2.52 -25.47 2.61
C LYS A 485 3.02 -26.01 3.91
N ALA A 486 2.25 -26.78 4.68
CA ALA A 486 2.77 -27.33 5.94
C ALA A 486 4.17 -27.83 5.58
N PRO A 487 5.27 -27.20 6.04
CA PRO A 487 6.47 -27.12 5.21
C PRO A 487 6.88 -28.52 4.84
N SER A 488 6.56 -28.90 3.60
CA SER A 488 7.16 -30.07 2.99
C SER A 488 8.63 -29.76 3.15
N PRO A 489 9.38 -30.59 3.90
CA PRO A 489 10.71 -30.24 4.39
C PRO A 489 11.47 -29.65 3.22
N ALA A 490 11.75 -28.34 3.30
CA ALA A 490 12.37 -27.63 2.20
C ALA A 490 13.65 -28.40 1.90
N SER A 491 13.76 -28.88 0.66
CA SER A 491 14.97 -29.56 0.23
C SER A 491 16.13 -28.60 0.43
N VAL A 492 17.25 -29.16 0.88
CA VAL A 492 18.56 -28.57 1.24
C VAL A 492 19.12 -27.51 0.25
N SER A 493 18.48 -27.32 -0.90
CA SER A 493 18.83 -26.42 -2.00
C SER A 493 18.42 -24.93 -1.84
N ASP A 494 17.71 -24.56 -0.77
CA ASP A 494 17.09 -23.21 -0.67
C ASP A 494 17.89 -22.17 0.13
N ILE A 495 18.99 -22.55 0.82
CA ILE A 495 19.89 -21.58 1.46
C ILE A 495 20.83 -21.02 0.39
N LYS A 496 20.75 -19.71 0.14
CA LYS A 496 21.63 -19.04 -0.83
C LYS A 496 22.99 -18.79 -0.19
N ILE A 497 24.06 -19.20 -0.84
CA ILE A 497 25.43 -18.97 -0.36
C ILE A 497 25.80 -17.50 -0.61
N ILE A 498 25.82 -16.71 0.45
CA ILE A 498 26.22 -15.30 0.46
C ILE A 498 27.58 -15.16 1.17
N ASN A 499 27.78 -15.90 2.27
CA ASN A 499 29.06 -16.09 2.95
C ASN A 499 29.48 -17.57 2.85
N PRO A 500 30.47 -17.93 2.02
CA PRO A 500 30.81 -19.33 1.73
C PRO A 500 31.13 -20.17 2.96
N LEU A 501 31.85 -19.63 3.95
CA LEU A 501 32.26 -20.39 5.15
C LEU A 501 31.09 -20.59 6.11
N ARG A 502 30.34 -19.52 6.38
CA ARG A 502 29.24 -19.55 7.34
C ARG A 502 28.03 -20.28 6.77
N ASP A 503 27.64 -19.99 5.54
CA ASP A 503 26.42 -20.54 4.96
C ASP A 503 26.56 -22.02 4.63
N THR A 504 27.78 -22.52 4.32
CA THR A 504 28.04 -23.96 4.19
C THR A 504 27.95 -24.67 5.55
N ALA A 505 28.40 -24.04 6.64
CA ALA A 505 28.25 -24.60 7.98
C ALA A 505 26.77 -24.64 8.42
N ILE A 506 26.00 -23.59 8.09
CA ILE A 506 24.56 -23.55 8.33
C ILE A 506 23.84 -24.64 7.54
N GLN A 507 24.21 -24.85 6.27
CA GLN A 507 23.62 -25.89 5.43
C GLN A 507 23.83 -27.29 6.03
N ARG A 508 25.05 -27.61 6.48
CA ARG A 508 25.36 -28.89 7.15
C ARG A 508 24.61 -29.10 8.47
N LEU A 509 24.41 -28.02 9.24
CA LEU A 509 23.66 -28.07 10.48
C LEU A 509 22.18 -28.36 10.21
N VAL A 510 21.60 -27.67 9.24
CA VAL A 510 20.20 -27.82 8.82
C VAL A 510 19.94 -29.18 8.17
N GLU A 511 20.88 -29.72 7.40
CA GLU A 511 20.78 -31.03 6.73
C GLU A 511 20.46 -32.18 7.70
N ASN A 512 21.01 -32.13 8.91
CA ASN A 512 20.89 -33.19 9.90
C ASN A 512 19.85 -32.88 10.99
N THR A 513 19.10 -31.77 10.85
CA THR A 513 18.17 -31.29 11.88
C THR A 513 16.75 -31.24 11.35
N SER A 514 15.78 -31.69 12.16
CA SER A 514 14.35 -31.52 11.85
C SER A 514 13.91 -30.06 12.06
N CYS A 515 14.07 -29.24 11.03
CA CYS A 515 13.75 -27.81 11.07
C CYS A 515 13.08 -27.29 9.78
N ILE A 516 12.57 -26.07 9.84
CA ILE A 516 12.00 -25.32 8.72
C ILE A 516 12.94 -24.16 8.44
N VAL A 517 13.41 -24.04 7.20
CA VAL A 517 14.34 -22.99 6.80
C VAL A 517 13.71 -22.08 5.75
N SER A 518 13.88 -20.77 5.91
CA SER A 518 13.42 -19.75 4.97
C SER A 518 14.53 -18.73 4.75
N ASP A 519 15.07 -18.65 3.54
CA ASP A 519 16.10 -17.68 3.16
C ASP A 519 15.50 -16.53 2.33
N ASN A 520 15.27 -15.39 2.98
CA ASN A 520 14.79 -14.17 2.32
C ASN A 520 15.88 -13.10 2.18
N ARG A 521 17.15 -13.43 2.43
CA ARG A 521 18.25 -12.44 2.48
C ARG A 521 18.45 -11.69 1.16
N GLN A 522 18.25 -12.37 0.02
CA GLN A 522 18.31 -11.74 -1.32
C GLN A 522 17.20 -10.72 -1.57
N LYS A 523 16.09 -10.79 -0.84
CA LYS A 523 15.00 -9.80 -0.86
C LYS A 523 15.16 -8.73 0.24
N GLY A 524 16.33 -8.66 0.89
CA GLY A 524 16.59 -7.79 2.03
C GLY A 524 16.02 -8.29 3.36
N GLY A 525 15.51 -9.53 3.39
CA GLY A 525 15.00 -10.20 4.58
C GLY A 525 16.09 -10.92 5.38
N VAL A 526 15.71 -11.99 6.06
CA VAL A 526 16.60 -12.80 6.92
C VAL A 526 16.60 -14.25 6.47
N LEU A 527 17.64 -14.99 6.87
CA LEU A 527 17.63 -16.45 6.91
C LEU A 527 17.05 -16.85 8.26
N SER A 528 15.92 -17.54 8.25
CA SER A 528 15.24 -18.02 9.46
C SER A 528 15.26 -19.54 9.51
N VAL A 529 15.57 -20.08 10.68
CA VAL A 529 15.53 -21.51 11.01
C VAL A 529 14.57 -21.69 12.18
N GLN A 530 13.55 -22.53 12.02
CA GLN A 530 12.60 -22.89 13.06
C GLN A 530 12.70 -24.38 13.35
N LEU A 531 13.11 -24.75 14.56
CA LEU A 531 13.19 -26.15 14.94
C LEU A 531 11.78 -26.72 15.14
N LYS A 532 11.53 -27.94 14.67
CA LYS A 532 10.22 -28.60 14.84
C LYS A 532 10.03 -29.14 16.27
N ALA A 533 11.12 -29.33 17.00
CA ALA A 533 11.18 -29.73 18.40
C ALA A 533 12.37 -29.05 19.08
N PRO A 534 12.36 -28.87 20.41
CA PRO A 534 13.51 -28.35 21.15
C PRO A 534 14.73 -29.25 20.99
N ASP A 535 15.89 -28.67 20.68
CA ASP A 535 17.18 -29.38 20.59
C ASP A 535 18.31 -28.45 21.04
N ASP A 536 18.69 -28.56 22.31
CA ASP A 536 19.75 -27.76 22.94
C ASP A 536 21.08 -27.77 22.18
N THR A 537 21.39 -28.85 21.48
CA THR A 537 22.65 -29.00 20.73
C THR A 537 22.62 -28.11 19.50
N THR A 538 21.53 -28.18 18.76
CA THR A 538 21.34 -27.40 17.54
C THR A 538 21.09 -25.92 17.85
N GLU A 539 20.37 -25.61 18.93
CA GLU A 539 20.15 -24.23 19.38
C GLU A 539 21.47 -23.52 19.73
N ARG A 540 22.39 -24.20 20.44
CA ARG A 540 23.72 -23.65 20.73
C ARG A 540 24.54 -23.42 19.47
N GLU A 541 24.49 -24.34 18.51
CA GLU A 541 25.25 -24.20 17.27
C GLU A 541 24.66 -23.09 16.37
N LEU A 542 23.34 -22.91 16.34
CA LEU A 542 22.70 -21.77 15.68
C LEU A 542 23.15 -20.44 16.27
N LEU A 543 23.18 -20.32 17.60
CA LEU A 543 23.70 -19.12 18.28
C LEU A 543 25.18 -18.87 17.95
N ARG A 544 25.99 -19.94 17.91
CA ARG A 544 27.42 -19.87 17.54
C ARG A 544 27.63 -19.41 16.11
N LEU A 545 26.76 -19.82 15.19
CA LEU A 545 26.76 -19.39 13.79
C LEU A 545 26.22 -17.96 13.60
N GLY A 546 25.80 -17.29 14.68
CA GLY A 546 25.40 -15.89 14.71
C GLY A 546 23.89 -15.66 14.57
N PHE A 547 23.07 -16.68 14.74
CA PHE A 547 21.62 -16.51 14.78
C PHE A 547 21.16 -15.88 16.09
N ALA A 548 20.10 -15.07 16.03
CA ALA A 548 19.41 -14.53 17.19
C ALA A 548 18.05 -15.23 17.38
N PRO A 549 17.63 -15.52 18.63
CA PRO A 549 16.30 -16.07 18.90
C PRO A 549 15.19 -15.04 18.65
N VAL A 550 14.02 -15.48 18.22
CA VAL A 550 12.83 -14.65 18.05
C VAL A 550 12.05 -14.60 19.37
N LEU A 551 11.98 -13.43 20.01
CA LEU A 551 11.38 -13.22 21.34
C LEU A 551 9.93 -13.71 21.51
N LYS A 552 9.16 -13.86 20.41
CA LYS A 552 7.75 -14.26 20.42
C LYS A 552 7.48 -15.63 19.78
N GLU A 553 8.51 -16.29 19.26
CA GLU A 553 8.38 -17.58 18.58
C GLU A 553 9.42 -18.57 19.14
N PRO A 554 9.03 -19.45 20.08
CA PRO A 554 9.96 -20.39 20.68
C PRO A 554 10.58 -21.30 19.61
N HIS A 555 11.88 -21.55 19.74
CA HIS A 555 12.70 -22.36 18.82
C HIS A 555 12.87 -21.80 17.39
N ARG A 556 12.51 -20.53 17.18
CA ARG A 556 12.82 -19.82 15.93
C ARG A 556 14.02 -18.91 16.10
N TYR A 557 14.93 -19.03 15.14
CA TYR A 557 16.19 -18.32 15.08
C TYR A 557 16.30 -17.62 13.72
N TRP A 558 16.99 -16.48 13.67
CA TRP A 558 17.24 -15.78 12.41
C TRP A 558 18.63 -15.15 12.35
N ILE A 559 19.16 -15.00 11.14
CA ILE A 559 20.42 -14.34 10.85
C ILE A 559 20.27 -13.51 9.56
N LYS A 560 20.97 -12.39 9.48
CA LYS A 560 20.98 -11.52 8.28
C LYS A 560 22.07 -11.91 7.30
#